data_AF-A0A0D5YXF3-F1
#
_entry.id   AF-A0A0D5YXF3-F1
#
_cell.length_a   1.000
_cell.length_b   1.000
_cell.length_c   1.000
_cell.angle_alpha   90.00
_cell.angle_beta   90.00
_cell.angle_gamma   90.00
#
_symmetry.space_group_name_H-M   'P 1'
#
loop_
_entity.id
_entity.type
_entity.pdbx_description
1 polymer ?
#
loop_
_entity_poly.entity_id
_entity_poly.type
_entity_poly.pdbx_seq_one_letter_code
_entity_poly.pdbx_strand_id
1 'polypeptide(L)'
;MDGSDPNAQLQLNCFGIEYAGFPRKIEARFGDGKLNMVWILTGKVEENRIREKLKAEYGEPVFVNDAWEIFDGWTVGLRKDKPELLLLTKELGQFYKKEYFKQ
;
A
#
# COMPACT_ATOMS: atom_id res chain seq x y z
N MET A 1 26.21 -4.72 -2.21
CA MET A 1 25.18 -5.44 -2.98
C MET A 1 25.51 -5.22 -4.45
N ASP A 2 25.75 -6.29 -5.21
CA ASP A 2 26.27 -6.25 -6.58
C ASP A 2 25.17 -6.19 -7.67
N GLY A 3 23.91 -6.00 -7.26
CA GLY A 3 22.78 -5.82 -8.17
C GLY A 3 22.29 -7.10 -8.85
N SER A 4 22.79 -8.28 -8.44
CA SER A 4 22.44 -9.58 -9.03
C SER A 4 21.19 -10.24 -8.44
N ASP A 5 20.65 -9.72 -7.33
CA ASP A 5 19.39 -10.22 -6.75
C ASP A 5 18.19 -9.51 -7.42
N PRO A 6 17.36 -10.21 -8.20
CA PRO A 6 16.15 -9.64 -8.81
C PRO A 6 15.11 -9.17 -7.78
N ASN A 7 15.29 -9.53 -6.49
CA ASN A 7 14.50 -9.03 -5.38
C ASN A 7 15.10 -7.82 -4.66
N ALA A 8 16.35 -7.42 -4.97
CA ALA A 8 17.00 -6.24 -4.42
C ALA A 8 16.39 -4.97 -5.05
N GLN A 9 15.17 -4.66 -4.64
CA GLN A 9 14.49 -3.43 -4.97
C GLN A 9 15.01 -2.32 -4.05
N LEU A 10 15.39 -1.18 -4.62
CA LEU A 10 15.72 0.01 -3.83
C LEU A 10 14.50 0.41 -3.02
N GLN A 11 14.68 0.58 -1.71
CA GLN A 11 13.65 1.12 -0.82
C GLN A 11 14.19 2.35 -0.12
N LEU A 12 13.42 3.44 -0.19
CA LEU A 12 13.68 4.67 0.52
C LEU A 12 12.70 4.80 1.68
N ASN A 13 13.24 4.97 2.88
CA ASN A 13 12.45 5.28 4.07
C ASN A 13 12.38 6.80 4.23
N CYS A 14 11.20 7.35 4.03
CA CYS A 14 10.90 8.77 4.16
C CYS A 14 10.18 9.01 5.48
N PHE A 15 10.57 10.04 6.23
CA PHE A 15 10.00 10.35 7.54
C PHE A 15 9.43 11.77 7.54
N GLY A 16 8.38 12.00 8.34
CA GLY A 16 7.79 13.32 8.51
C GLY A 16 6.84 13.75 7.39
N ILE A 17 6.47 12.84 6.48
CA ILE A 17 5.54 13.15 5.39
C ILE A 17 4.11 13.15 5.93
N GLU A 18 3.38 14.25 5.77
CA GLU A 18 2.02 14.35 6.26
C GLU A 18 1.07 13.48 5.43
N TYR A 19 0.33 12.59 6.10
CA TYR A 19 -0.76 11.84 5.50
C TYR A 19 -1.89 11.61 6.51
N ALA A 20 -3.11 11.90 6.06
CA ALA A 20 -4.31 11.86 6.87
C ALA A 20 -4.19 12.66 8.19
N GLY A 21 -3.52 13.82 8.15
CA GLY A 21 -3.39 14.75 9.28
C GLY A 21 -2.31 14.41 10.31
N PHE A 22 -1.43 13.45 10.02
CA PHE A 22 -0.30 13.11 10.88
C PHE A 22 0.97 12.87 10.06
N PRO A 23 2.17 13.20 10.58
CA PRO A 23 3.43 12.85 9.95
C PRO A 23 3.64 11.32 9.99
N ARG A 24 3.99 10.72 8.87
CA ARG A 24 4.17 9.27 8.70
C ARG A 24 5.59 8.90 8.32
N LYS A 25 5.92 7.64 8.58
CA LYS A 25 6.96 6.93 7.85
C LYS A 25 6.33 6.39 6.57
N ILE A 26 6.96 6.69 5.44
CA ILE A 26 6.60 6.17 4.13
C ILE A 26 7.77 5.34 3.60
N GLU A 27 7.49 4.15 3.10
CA GLU A 27 8.48 3.30 2.44
C GLU A 27 8.19 3.28 0.95
N ALA A 28 9.04 3.95 0.17
CA ALA A 28 8.92 4.03 -1.29
C ALA A 28 9.83 2.98 -1.93
N ARG A 29 9.25 2.01 -2.63
CA ARG A 29 9.98 0.90 -3.27
C ARG A 29 10.04 1.09 -4.78
N PHE A 30 11.23 0.84 -5.33
CA PHE A 30 11.53 1.00 -6.74
C PHE A 30 11.94 -0.35 -7.37
N GLY A 31 11.26 -0.71 -8.46
CA GLY A 31 11.64 -1.82 -9.34
C GLY A 31 12.04 -1.27 -10.71
N ASP A 32 13.12 -1.78 -11.29
CA ASP A 32 13.67 -1.31 -12.57
C ASP A 32 13.86 0.22 -12.63
N GLY A 33 14.30 0.80 -11.49
CA GLY A 33 14.53 2.24 -11.35
C GLY A 33 13.27 3.10 -11.28
N LYS A 34 12.07 2.51 -11.20
CA LYS A 34 10.78 3.22 -11.15
C LYS A 34 10.02 2.90 -9.86
N LEU A 35 9.38 3.91 -9.28
CA LEU A 35 8.51 3.74 -8.11
C LEU A 35 7.36 2.81 -8.49
N ASN A 36 7.22 1.69 -7.79
CA ASN A 36 6.18 0.70 -8.10
C ASN A 36 5.23 0.44 -6.91
N MET A 37 5.67 0.77 -5.70
CA MET A 37 4.93 0.52 -4.47
C MET A 37 5.28 1.54 -3.40
N VAL A 38 4.29 1.94 -2.62
CA VAL A 38 4.45 2.80 -1.45
C VAL A 38 3.70 2.19 -0.26
N TRP A 39 4.40 2.06 0.87
CA TRP A 39 3.78 1.77 2.16
C TRP A 39 3.69 3.04 2.98
N ILE A 40 2.49 3.37 3.48
CA ILE A 40 2.29 4.46 4.44
C ILE A 40 1.95 3.80 5.77
N LEU A 41 2.87 3.89 6.74
CA LEU A 41 2.65 3.27 8.05
C LEU A 41 1.68 4.12 8.85
N THR A 42 0.65 3.49 9.41
CA THR A 42 -0.42 4.15 10.16
C THR A 42 -0.56 3.57 11.57
N GLY A 43 -1.53 4.07 12.35
CA GLY A 43 -1.86 3.53 13.67
C GLY A 43 -3.17 2.73 13.64
N LYS A 44 -3.25 1.63 14.40
CA LYS A 44 -4.45 0.77 14.46
C LYS A 44 -5.71 1.54 14.86
N VAL A 45 -5.59 2.48 15.79
CA VAL A 45 -6.71 3.30 16.30
C VAL A 45 -7.31 4.22 15.23
N GLU A 46 -6.58 4.46 14.14
CA GLU A 46 -6.99 5.36 13.06
C GLU A 46 -7.64 4.64 11.88
N GLU A 47 -7.68 3.30 11.91
CA GLU A 47 -8.12 2.46 10.79
C GLU A 47 -9.50 2.88 10.26
N ASN A 48 -10.49 3.06 11.14
CA ASN A 48 -11.84 3.48 10.73
C ASN A 48 -11.82 4.86 10.05
N ARG A 49 -11.06 5.82 10.59
CA ARG A 49 -10.97 7.17 10.02
C ARG A 49 -10.32 7.15 8.65
N ILE A 50 -9.31 6.30 8.45
CA ILE A 50 -8.65 6.11 7.16
C ILE A 50 -9.59 5.41 6.19
N ARG A 51 -10.29 4.35 6.62
CA ARG A 51 -11.30 3.65 5.82
C ARG A 51 -12.34 4.61 5.27
N GLU A 52 -12.93 5.45 6.12
CA GLU A 52 -13.95 6.41 5.65
C GLU A 52 -13.37 7.41 4.64
N LYS A 53 -12.11 7.83 4.81
CA LYS A 53 -11.42 8.68 3.82
C LYS A 53 -11.22 7.95 2.49
N LEU A 54 -10.80 6.68 2.52
CA LEU A 54 -10.64 5.87 1.31
C LEU A 54 -11.98 5.64 0.61
N LYS A 55 -13.05 5.35 1.37
CA LYS A 55 -14.39 5.18 0.83
C LYS A 55 -14.92 6.45 0.19
N ALA A 56 -14.66 7.61 0.79
CA ALA A 56 -15.03 8.90 0.21
C ALA A 56 -14.28 9.19 -1.10
N GLU A 57 -13.01 8.77 -1.22
CA GLU A 57 -12.17 9.02 -2.39
C GLU A 57 -12.39 7.99 -3.52
N TYR A 58 -12.45 6.70 -3.18
CA TYR A 58 -12.41 5.58 -4.14
C TYR A 58 -13.70 4.74 -4.19
N GLY A 59 -14.67 5.02 -3.31
CA GLY A 59 -15.88 4.21 -3.17
C GLY A 59 -15.68 2.97 -2.29
N GLU A 60 -16.64 2.04 -2.33
CA GLU A 60 -16.56 0.80 -1.57
C GLU A 60 -15.38 -0.10 -2.01
N PRO A 61 -14.79 -0.89 -1.10
CA PRO A 61 -13.70 -1.79 -1.46
C PRO A 61 -14.15 -2.85 -2.46
N VAL A 62 -13.31 -3.13 -3.45
CA VAL A 62 -13.51 -4.18 -4.46
C VAL A 62 -13.20 -5.58 -3.90
N PHE A 63 -12.52 -5.65 -2.76
CA PHE A 63 -12.23 -6.90 -2.05
C PHE A 63 -12.04 -6.63 -0.56
N VAL A 64 -12.56 -7.52 0.28
CA VAL A 64 -12.42 -7.46 1.74
C VAL A 64 -12.14 -8.86 2.27
N ASN A 65 -11.15 -8.97 3.16
CA ASN A 65 -10.93 -10.14 4.01
C ASN A 65 -10.49 -9.69 5.41
N ASP A 66 -10.05 -10.61 6.26
CA ASP A 66 -9.66 -10.30 7.64
C ASP A 66 -8.45 -9.35 7.73
N ALA A 67 -7.55 -9.38 6.75
CA ALA A 67 -6.32 -8.60 6.75
C ALA A 67 -6.38 -7.35 5.85
N TRP A 68 -7.29 -7.29 4.87
CA TRP A 68 -7.25 -6.30 3.81
C TRP A 68 -8.63 -5.78 3.43
N GLU A 69 -8.64 -4.51 3.06
CA GLU A 69 -9.66 -3.88 2.22
C GLU A 69 -8.95 -3.26 1.02
N ILE A 70 -9.36 -3.64 -0.18
CA ILE A 70 -8.71 -3.23 -1.43
C ILE A 70 -9.67 -2.35 -2.22
N PHE A 71 -9.15 -1.26 -2.77
CA PHE A 71 -9.88 -0.21 -3.47
C PHE A 71 -9.26 0.02 -4.86
N ASP A 72 -9.88 0.91 -5.64
CA ASP A 72 -9.35 1.47 -6.89
C ASP A 72 -8.76 0.44 -7.88
N GLY A 73 -9.48 -0.66 -8.10
CA GLY A 73 -9.03 -1.67 -9.06
C GLY A 73 -7.70 -2.34 -8.67
N TRP A 74 -7.50 -2.60 -7.38
CA TRP A 74 -6.35 -3.33 -6.81
C TRP A 74 -5.07 -2.51 -6.65
N THR A 75 -5.13 -1.17 -6.76
CA THR A 75 -3.98 -0.28 -6.59
C THR A 75 -3.85 0.29 -5.18
N VAL A 76 -4.93 0.27 -4.38
CA VAL A 76 -4.97 0.84 -3.04
C VAL A 76 -5.42 -0.23 -2.05
N GLY A 77 -4.63 -0.47 -1.01
CA GLY A 77 -4.96 -1.44 0.04
C GLY A 77 -4.87 -0.83 1.43
N LEU A 78 -5.93 -0.95 2.22
CA LEU A 78 -5.89 -0.75 3.66
C LEU A 78 -5.63 -2.10 4.33
N ARG A 79 -4.51 -2.20 5.03
CA ARG A 79 -4.14 -3.39 5.77
C ARG A 79 -4.53 -3.27 7.24
N LYS A 80 -5.21 -4.29 7.75
CA LYS A 80 -5.86 -4.32 9.08
C LYS A 80 -5.06 -5.09 10.12
N ASP A 81 -4.32 -6.12 9.73
CA ASP A 81 -3.46 -6.93 10.63
C ASP A 81 -2.15 -6.20 10.97
N LYS A 82 -1.62 -5.44 10.01
CA LYS A 82 -0.53 -4.48 10.22
C LYS A 82 -1.03 -3.11 9.76
N PRO A 83 -1.11 -2.09 10.63
CA PRO A 83 -1.70 -0.80 10.27
C PRO A 83 -0.87 -0.05 9.23
N GLU A 84 -1.16 -0.25 7.96
CA GLU A 84 -0.47 0.39 6.83
C GLU A 84 -1.42 0.52 5.65
N LEU A 85 -1.13 1.52 4.81
CA LEU A 85 -1.73 1.65 3.49
C LEU A 85 -0.71 1.25 2.44
N LEU A 86 -1.19 0.55 1.44
CA LEU A 86 -0.43 0.09 0.30
C LEU A 86 -0.92 0.81 -0.95
N LEU A 87 -0.01 1.45 -1.67
CA LEU A 87 -0.26 2.01 -3.00
C LEU A 87 0.60 1.27 -4.03
N LEU A 88 0.00 0.84 -5.13
CA LEU A 88 0.64 0.01 -6.16
C LEU A 88 0.43 0.64 -7.54
N THR A 89 1.36 0.38 -8.46
CA THR A 89 1.06 0.53 -9.88
C THR A 89 -0.03 -0.47 -10.29
N LYS A 90 -0.70 -0.21 -11.41
CA LYS A 90 -1.76 -1.08 -11.93
C LYS A 90 -1.26 -2.50 -12.19
N GLU A 91 -0.08 -2.61 -12.80
CA GLU A 91 0.53 -3.90 -13.13
C GLU A 91 0.81 -4.72 -11.86
N LEU A 92 1.35 -4.06 -10.82
CA LEU A 92 1.67 -4.74 -9.56
C LEU A 92 0.40 -5.07 -8.76
N GLY A 93 -0.61 -4.21 -8.81
CA GLY A 93 -1.94 -4.48 -8.24
C GLY A 93 -2.58 -5.74 -8.83
N GLN A 94 -2.57 -5.88 -10.17
CA GLN A 94 -3.07 -7.08 -10.84
C GLN A 94 -2.23 -8.33 -10.53
N PHE A 95 -0.91 -8.18 -10.43
CA PHE A 95 -0.04 -9.27 -9.98
C PHE A 95 -0.41 -9.74 -8.56
N TYR A 96 -0.59 -8.81 -7.61
CA TYR A 96 -0.98 -9.14 -6.23
C TYR A 96 -2.36 -9.80 -6.18
N LYS A 97 -3.33 -9.27 -6.93
CA LYS A 97 -4.68 -9.86 -7.05
C LYS A 97 -4.59 -11.36 -7.36
N LYS A 98 -3.85 -11.70 -8.41
CA LYS A 98 -3.74 -13.07 -8.90
C LYS A 98 -2.86 -13.94 -8.01
N GLU A 99 -1.67 -13.46 -7.65
CA GLU A 99 -0.64 -14.30 -7.05
C GLU A 99 -0.69 -14.32 -5.53
N TYR A 100 -1.07 -13.21 -4.88
CA TYR A 100 -1.16 -13.10 -3.42
C TYR A 100 -2.58 -13.34 -2.91
N PHE A 101 -3.57 -12.66 -3.48
CA PHE A 101 -4.97 -12.77 -3.05
C PHE A 101 -5.74 -13.94 -3.67
N LYS A 102 -5.20 -14.56 -4.73
CA LYS A 102 -5.81 -15.69 -5.46
C LYS A 102 -7.23 -15.39 -5.98
N GLN A 103 -7.42 -14.19 -6.54
CA GLN A 103 -8.67 -13.70 -7.15
C GLN A 103 -8.56 -13.48 -8.65
#